data_AF-A0A7X9DP08-F1
#
_entry.id   AF-A0A7X9DP08-F1
#
_cell.length_a   1.000
_cell.length_b   1.000
_cell.length_c   1.000
_cell.angle_alpha   90.00
_cell.angle_beta   90.00
_cell.angle_gamma   90.00
#
_symmetry.space_group_name_H-M   'P 1'
#
loop_
_entity.id
_entity.type
_entity.pdbx_description
1 polymer ?
#
loop_
_entity_poly.entity_id
_entity_poly.type
_entity_poly.pdbx_seq_one_letter_code
_entity_poly.pdbx_strand_id
1 'polypeptide(L)'
;MKKLVWIAGLISFFAVRPVNDVIAQNLSDKRIDADHFDTGLMEHFVKIKIDSVRKAHELNALQNDTLLYLAALDQARYQKGKKELTHFQTNRRKKTLKERLDYYGFPFTAAA
;
A
#
# COMPACT_ATOMS: atom_id res chain seq x y z
N MET A 1 -1.32 -70.99 -8.55
CA MET A 1 -0.39 -70.20 -7.71
C MET A 1 0.27 -69.13 -8.58
N LYS A 2 0.17 -67.87 -8.16
CA LYS A 2 1.06 -66.70 -8.38
C LYS A 2 0.19 -65.44 -8.46
N LYS A 3 0.09 -64.76 -7.32
CA LYS A 3 -0.40 -63.38 -7.18
C LYS A 3 0.66 -62.45 -7.75
N LEU A 4 0.28 -61.39 -8.45
CA LEU A 4 1.09 -60.18 -8.54
C LEU A 4 0.16 -58.95 -8.59
N VAL A 5 0.13 -58.24 -7.47
CA VAL A 5 -0.46 -56.91 -7.27
C VAL A 5 0.63 -55.90 -7.56
N TRP A 6 0.42 -54.82 -8.33
CA TRP A 6 1.14 -53.55 -8.11
C TRP A 6 0.33 -52.31 -8.52
N ILE A 7 -0.19 -51.65 -7.48
CA ILE A 7 -0.22 -50.20 -7.16
C ILE A 7 -0.92 -49.20 -8.09
N ALA A 8 -1.99 -48.62 -7.52
CA ALA A 8 -2.67 -47.41 -7.96
C ALA A 8 -1.73 -46.20 -8.01
N GLY A 9 -1.61 -45.60 -9.19
CA GLY A 9 -0.98 -44.29 -9.38
C GLY A 9 -1.94 -43.17 -8.99
N LEU A 10 -2.00 -42.83 -7.71
CA LEU A 10 -2.64 -41.61 -7.23
C LEU A 10 -1.69 -40.45 -7.58
N ILE A 11 -1.95 -39.78 -8.70
CA ILE A 11 -1.25 -38.55 -9.08
C ILE A 11 -1.73 -37.47 -8.10
N SER A 12 -1.02 -37.36 -6.97
CA SER A 12 -1.14 -36.20 -6.10
C SER A 12 -0.57 -35.00 -6.85
N PHE A 13 -1.45 -34.22 -7.50
CA PHE A 13 -1.17 -32.85 -7.89
C PHE A 13 -0.96 -32.03 -6.61
N PHE A 14 0.24 -32.10 -6.04
CA PHE A 14 0.73 -31.04 -5.18
C PHE A 14 0.99 -29.84 -6.10
N ALA A 15 -0.04 -29.02 -6.29
CA ALA A 15 0.15 -27.67 -6.80
C ALA A 15 1.01 -26.93 -5.77
N VAL A 16 2.33 -26.95 -5.97
CA VAL A 16 3.25 -26.02 -5.32
C VAL A 16 2.85 -24.64 -5.81
N ARG A 17 2.00 -23.95 -5.05
CA ARG A 17 1.79 -22.51 -5.23
C ARG A 17 3.14 -21.86 -4.92
N PRO A 18 3.74 -21.07 -5.82
CA PRO A 18 4.89 -20.27 -5.46
C PRO A 18 4.41 -19.26 -4.41
N VAL A 19 4.71 -19.55 -3.15
CA VAL A 19 4.56 -18.60 -2.06
C VAL A 19 5.69 -17.59 -2.24
N ASN A 20 5.43 -16.55 -3.02
CA ASN A 20 6.28 -15.36 -3.01
C ASN A 20 5.94 -14.56 -1.74
N ASP A 21 6.20 -15.15 -0.57
CA ASP A 21 6.27 -14.39 0.66
C ASP A 21 7.55 -13.57 0.59
N VAL A 22 7.42 -12.34 0.08
CA VAL A 22 8.44 -11.32 0.31
C VAL A 22 8.33 -10.95 1.78
N ILE A 23 8.98 -11.75 2.66
CA ILE A 23 9.28 -11.31 4.00
C ILE A 23 10.28 -10.17 3.86
N ALA A 24 9.75 -8.94 3.83
CA ALA A 24 10.52 -7.73 3.56
C ALA A 24 11.40 -7.29 4.75
N GLN A 25 11.38 -7.99 5.88
CA GLN A 25 12.16 -7.63 7.06
C GLN A 25 12.82 -8.88 7.69
N ASN A 26 14.14 -8.90 7.72
CA ASN A 26 14.95 -9.89 8.41
C ASN A 26 15.11 -9.48 9.89
N LEU A 27 15.24 -10.44 10.82
CA LEU A 27 15.57 -10.16 12.21
C LEU A 27 16.89 -9.38 12.38
N SER A 28 17.80 -9.48 11.40
CA SER A 28 19.07 -8.74 11.37
C SER A 28 18.93 -7.28 10.92
N ASP A 29 17.75 -6.87 10.41
CA ASP A 29 17.56 -5.51 9.94
C ASP A 29 17.63 -4.55 11.11
N LYS A 30 18.40 -3.47 10.95
CA LYS A 30 18.46 -2.40 11.95
C LYS A 30 17.04 -1.90 12.21
N ARG A 31 16.67 -1.75 13.48
CA ARG A 31 15.42 -1.11 13.87
C ARG A 31 15.33 0.25 13.19
N ILE A 32 14.14 0.59 12.71
CA ILE A 32 13.89 1.90 12.11
C ILE A 32 14.17 2.96 13.17
N ASP A 33 15.12 3.84 12.89
CA ASP A 33 15.38 5.03 13.69
C ASP A 33 14.29 6.04 13.40
N ALA A 34 13.38 6.22 14.37
CA ALA A 34 12.25 7.13 14.22
C ALA A 34 12.69 8.61 14.24
N ASP A 35 13.82 8.92 14.86
CA ASP A 35 14.31 10.29 15.02
C ASP A 35 15.04 10.77 13.75
N HIS A 36 15.62 9.83 12.99
CA HIS A 36 16.30 10.09 11.71
C HIS A 36 15.58 9.42 10.51
N PHE A 37 14.26 9.25 10.61
CA PHE A 37 13.48 8.62 9.57
C PHE A 37 13.36 9.51 8.33
N ASP A 38 13.90 9.05 7.19
CA ASP A 38 13.78 9.74 5.91
C ASP A 38 12.39 9.50 5.28
N THR A 39 11.46 10.42 5.55
CA THR A 39 10.10 10.36 5.00
C THR A 39 10.08 10.49 3.49
N GLY A 40 11.00 11.25 2.89
CA GLY A 40 11.04 11.44 1.43
C GLY A 40 11.45 10.17 0.71
N LEU A 41 12.44 9.46 1.24
CA LEU A 41 12.84 8.15 0.73
C LEU A 41 11.72 7.12 0.88
N MET A 42 11.00 7.13 2.01
CA MET A 42 9.84 6.25 2.20
C MET A 42 8.73 6.55 1.18
N GLU A 43 8.36 7.81 0.99
CA GLU A 43 7.36 8.23 0.00
C GLU A 43 7.76 7.78 -1.42
N HIS A 44 9.05 7.90 -1.77
CA HIS A 44 9.59 7.41 -3.03
C HIS A 44 9.42 5.89 -3.21
N PHE A 45 9.77 5.10 -2.20
CA PHE A 45 9.59 3.64 -2.27
C PHE A 45 8.11 3.23 -2.32
N VAL A 46 7.24 3.91 -1.57
CA VAL A 46 5.79 3.69 -1.63
C VAL A 46 5.29 3.94 -3.05
N LYS A 47 5.71 5.03 -3.69
CA LYS A 47 5.34 5.34 -5.08
C LYS A 47 5.78 4.25 -6.05
N ILE A 48 7.04 3.81 -5.96
CA ILE A 48 7.58 2.72 -6.79
C ILE A 48 6.75 1.45 -6.63
N LYS A 49 6.38 1.08 -5.40
CA LYS A 49 5.61 -0.14 -5.15
C LYS A 49 4.18 -0.04 -5.66
N ILE A 50 3.52 1.10 -5.48
CA ILE A 50 2.18 1.35 -6.05
C ILE A 50 2.22 1.21 -7.57
N ASP A 51 3.18 1.86 -8.24
CA ASP A 51 3.30 1.77 -9.70
C ASP A 51 3.67 0.37 -10.17
N SER A 52 4.48 -0.36 -9.41
CA SER A 52 4.81 -1.76 -9.70
C SER A 52 3.56 -2.64 -9.72
N VAL A 53 2.67 -2.46 -8.75
CA VAL A 53 1.38 -3.19 -8.71
C VAL A 53 0.52 -2.79 -9.90
N ARG A 54 0.40 -1.49 -10.19
CA ARG A 54 -0.38 -1.00 -11.34
C ARG A 54 0.12 -1.55 -12.67
N LYS A 55 1.43 -1.58 -12.87
CA LYS A 55 2.07 -2.17 -14.05
C LYS A 55 1.76 -3.66 -14.18
N ALA A 56 1.78 -4.41 -13.08
CA ALA A 56 1.42 -5.84 -13.09
C ALA A 56 -0.04 -6.08 -13.49
N HIS A 57 -0.90 -5.07 -13.32
CA HIS A 57 -2.30 -5.06 -13.73
C HIS A 57 -2.55 -4.28 -15.04
N GLU A 58 -1.51 -3.99 -15.83
CA GLU A 58 -1.61 -3.28 -17.11
C GLU A 58 -2.23 -1.86 -16.99
N LEU A 59 -2.13 -1.25 -15.81
CA LEU A 59 -2.60 0.11 -15.54
C LEU A 59 -1.45 1.12 -15.67
N ASN A 60 -1.76 2.31 -16.20
CA ASN A 60 -0.83 3.43 -16.24
C ASN A 60 -0.36 3.83 -14.84
N ALA A 61 0.90 4.24 -14.70
CA ALA A 61 1.42 4.80 -13.44
C ALA A 61 0.62 6.03 -12.98
N LEU A 62 0.50 6.23 -11.67
CA LEU A 62 -0.16 7.43 -11.13
C LEU A 62 0.80 8.63 -11.22
N GLN A 63 0.30 9.82 -11.49
CA GLN A 63 1.12 11.03 -11.42
C GLN A 63 1.23 11.54 -9.98
N ASN A 64 2.39 12.07 -9.62
CA ASN A 64 2.54 12.81 -8.37
C ASN A 64 1.93 14.19 -8.55
N ASP A 65 1.01 14.56 -7.66
CA ASP A 65 0.31 15.84 -7.69
C ASP A 65 0.55 16.60 -6.37
N THR A 66 0.98 17.85 -6.48
CA THR A 66 1.33 18.67 -5.31
C THR A 66 0.12 18.99 -4.45
N LEU A 67 -1.07 19.19 -5.02
CA LEU A 67 -2.28 19.49 -4.26
C LEU A 67 -2.77 18.26 -3.50
N LEU A 68 -2.70 17.07 -4.10
CA LEU A 68 -2.95 15.80 -3.41
C LEU A 68 -1.96 15.59 -2.25
N TYR A 69 -0.68 15.90 -2.48
CA TYR A 69 0.34 15.82 -1.43
C TYR A 69 0.02 16.75 -0.25
N LEU A 70 -0.34 18.01 -0.52
CA LEU A 70 -0.70 18.98 0.53
C LEU A 70 -1.90 18.50 1.36
N ALA A 71 -2.93 17.94 0.71
CA ALA A 71 -4.09 17.39 1.40
C ALA A 71 -3.75 16.14 2.24
N ALA A 72 -2.85 15.28 1.76
CA ALA A 72 -2.38 14.10 2.50
C ALA A 72 -1.53 14.51 3.72
N LEU A 73 -0.61 15.45 3.54
CA LEU A 73 0.26 15.98 4.60
C LEU A 73 -0.55 16.67 5.70
N ASP A 74 -1.57 17.45 5.32
CA ASP A 74 -2.52 18.07 6.24
C ASP A 74 -3.20 17.02 7.12
N GLN A 75 -3.66 15.92 6.53
CA GLN A 75 -4.29 14.82 7.27
C GLN A 75 -3.33 14.08 8.19
N ALA A 76 -2.12 13.77 7.71
CA ALA A 76 -1.10 13.09 8.49
C ALA A 76 -0.74 13.90 9.74
N ARG A 77 -0.59 15.23 9.59
CA ARG A 77 -0.35 16.15 10.71
C ARG A 77 -1.51 16.20 11.68
N TYR A 78 -2.75 16.24 11.19
CA TYR A 78 -3.94 16.20 12.03
C TYR A 78 -4.01 14.92 12.87
N GLN A 79 -3.82 13.75 12.25
CA GLN A 79 -3.85 12.46 12.95
C GLN A 79 -2.72 12.34 13.97
N LYS A 80 -1.50 12.80 13.62
CA LYS A 80 -0.36 12.86 14.55
C LYS A 80 -0.68 13.71 15.78
N GLY A 81 -1.29 14.88 15.58
CA GLY A 81 -1.67 15.78 16.67
C GLY A 81 -2.81 15.23 17.55
N LYS A 82 -3.77 14.51 16.95
CA LYS A 82 -4.90 13.89 17.66
C LYS A 82 -4.58 12.55 18.30
N LYS A 83 -3.48 11.91 17.88
CA LYS A 83 -3.14 10.52 18.22
C LYS A 83 -4.26 9.54 17.86
N GLU A 84 -4.91 9.77 16.72
CA GLU A 84 -6.05 9.00 16.25
C GLU A 84 -5.97 8.80 14.74
N LEU A 85 -6.19 7.57 14.28
CA LEU A 85 -6.36 7.25 12.86
C LEU A 85 -7.83 7.43 12.48
N THR A 86 -8.11 8.39 11.61
CA THR A 86 -9.47 8.71 11.16
C THR A 86 -9.45 9.30 9.77
N HIS A 87 -10.53 9.11 9.01
CA HIS A 87 -10.71 9.82 7.74
C HIS A 87 -11.20 11.26 7.94
N PHE A 88 -11.71 11.60 9.12
CA PHE A 88 -12.41 12.84 9.38
C PHE A 88 -11.60 13.83 10.23
N GLN A 89 -11.59 15.11 9.83
CA GLN A 89 -11.12 16.19 10.68
C GLN A 89 -12.28 16.90 11.40
N THR A 90 -11.99 17.52 12.54
CA THR A 90 -12.98 18.39 13.22
C THR A 90 -13.27 19.67 12.44
N ASN A 91 -12.30 20.19 11.66
CA ASN A 91 -12.49 21.41 10.88
C ASN A 91 -13.48 21.17 9.73
N ARG A 92 -14.63 21.86 9.74
CA ARG A 92 -15.68 21.71 8.72
C ARG A 92 -15.20 21.93 7.29
N ARG A 93 -14.21 22.79 7.05
CA ARG A 93 -13.66 23.02 5.69
C ARG A 93 -12.71 21.92 5.20
N LYS A 94 -12.33 20.98 6.06
CA LYS A 94 -11.36 19.90 5.77
C LYS A 94 -11.82 18.55 6.34
N LYS A 95 -13.11 18.45 6.70
CA LYS A 95 -13.62 17.34 7.51
C LYS A 95 -13.51 16.04 6.73
N THR A 96 -14.09 15.99 5.55
CA THR A 96 -13.98 14.86 4.62
C THR A 96 -12.74 14.99 3.73
N LEU A 97 -12.37 13.89 3.06
CA LEU A 97 -11.34 13.93 2.01
C LEU A 97 -11.69 14.95 0.92
N LYS A 98 -12.94 14.95 0.45
CA LYS A 98 -13.40 15.87 -0.60
C LYS A 98 -13.25 17.33 -0.16
N GLU A 99 -13.78 17.70 1.02
CA GLU A 99 -13.67 19.08 1.52
C GLU A 99 -12.20 19.50 1.69
N ARG A 100 -11.33 18.56 2.11
CA ARG A 100 -9.90 18.83 2.21
C ARG A 100 -9.23 19.04 0.85
N LEU A 101 -9.61 18.28 -0.16
CA LEU A 101 -9.16 18.47 -1.54
C LEU A 101 -9.65 19.82 -2.09
N ASP A 102 -10.93 20.14 -1.88
CA ASP A 102 -11.53 21.41 -2.27
C ASP A 102 -10.80 22.59 -1.59
N TYR A 103 -10.42 22.44 -0.31
CA TYR A 103 -9.67 23.47 0.44
C TYR A 103 -8.32 23.81 -0.23
N TYR A 104 -7.62 22.81 -0.77
CA TYR A 104 -6.35 23.01 -1.48
C TYR A 104 -6.54 23.31 -2.97
N GLY A 105 -7.78 23.40 -3.46
CA GLY A 105 -8.08 23.71 -4.85
C GLY A 105 -7.91 22.53 -5.81
N PHE A 106 -7.86 21.29 -5.30
CA PHE A 106 -7.77 20.11 -6.16
C PHE A 106 -9.12 19.88 -6.88
N PRO A 107 -9.14 19.79 -8.21
CA PRO A 107 -10.37 19.57 -8.97
C PRO A 107 -10.81 18.10 -8.82
N PHE A 108 -11.51 17.79 -7.73
CA PHE A 108 -12.00 16.43 -7.51
C PHE A 108 -13.17 16.13 -8.45
N THR A 109 -12.87 15.59 -9.62
CA THR A 109 -13.82 14.82 -10.41
C THR A 109 -13.71 13.37 -9.95
N ALA A 110 -14.77 12.80 -9.36
CA ALA A 110 -14.82 11.36 -9.17
C ALA A 110 -14.57 10.72 -10.55
N ALA A 111 -13.57 9.84 -10.65
CA ALA A 111 -13.35 9.10 -11.88
C ALA A 111 -14.65 8.33 -12.19
N ALA A 112 -15.21 8.58 -13.37
CA ALA A 112 -16.35 7.85 -13.90
C ALA A 112 -15.97 6.40 -14.23
#